data_AF-A0A3D2SD67-F1
#
_entry.id   AF-A0A3D2SD67-F1
#
_cell.length_a   1.000
_cell.length_b   1.000
_cell.length_c   1.000
_cell.angle_alpha   90.00
_cell.angle_beta   90.00
_cell.angle_gamma   90.00
#
_symmetry.space_group_name_H-M   'P 1'
#
loop_
_entity.id
_entity.type
_entity.pdbx_description
1 polymer ?
#
loop_
_entity_poly.entity_id
_entity_poly.type
_entity_poly.pdbx_seq_one_letter_code
_entity_poly.pdbx_strand_id
1 'polypeptide(L)'
;MATVASLIWNEVYYFAFQISFPSIIHFISISAASIASCLVAVTGYTLLQRLLPKYGDIIFNFILSIITIASLVMPLSFRLPLDVSFPEMFPALTLPMHFFPAMALFTLQPLFRK
;
A
#
# COMPACT_ATOMS: atom_id res chain seq x y z
N MET A 1 8.63 -5.14 -4.86
CA MET A 1 7.37 -5.89 -5.06
C MET A 1 6.16 -4.97 -5.02
N ALA A 2 5.87 -4.29 -3.90
CA ALA A 2 4.69 -3.41 -3.77
C ALA A 2 4.55 -2.38 -4.92
N THR A 3 5.62 -1.67 -5.26
CA THR A 3 5.63 -0.74 -6.40
C THR A 3 5.21 -1.40 -7.71
N VAL A 4 5.74 -2.58 -8.01
CA VAL A 4 5.43 -3.30 -9.25
C VAL A 4 3.97 -3.73 -9.26
N ALA A 5 3.46 -4.25 -8.14
CA ALA A 5 2.04 -4.61 -8.00
C ALA A 5 1.13 -3.39 -8.21
N SER A 6 1.46 -2.25 -7.60
CA SER A 6 0.72 -0.99 -7.77
C SER A 6 0.72 -0.50 -9.22
N LEU A 7 1.87 -0.57 -9.91
CA LEU A 7 1.97 -0.18 -11.33
C LEU A 7 1.14 -1.10 -12.23
N ILE A 8 1.24 -2.42 -12.04
CA ILE A 8 0.43 -3.39 -12.79
C ILE A 8 -1.05 -3.14 -12.53
N TRP A 9 -1.45 -2.91 -11.28
CA TRP A 9 -2.84 -2.61 -10.94
C TRP A 9 -3.34 -1.32 -11.62
N ASN A 10 -2.51 -0.28 -11.68
CA ASN A 10 -2.84 0.95 -12.38
C ASN A 10 -3.12 0.70 -13.88
N GLU A 11 -2.29 -0.10 -14.54
CA GLU A 11 -2.48 -0.48 -15.95
C GLU A 11 -3.73 -1.33 -16.17
N VAL A 12 -3.97 -2.33 -15.30
CA VAL A 12 -5.16 -3.18 -15.35
C VAL A 12 -6.43 -2.35 -15.19
N TYR A 13 -6.41 -1.39 -14.26
CA TYR A 13 -7.54 -0.51 -14.01
C TYR A 13 -7.81 0.43 -15.20
N TYR A 14 -6.75 1.01 -15.77
CA TYR A 14 -6.87 1.84 -16.97
C TYR A 14 -7.41 1.02 -18.16
N PHE A 15 -6.92 -0.20 -18.35
CA PHE A 15 -7.42 -1.09 -19.40
C PHE A 15 -8.92 -1.38 -19.26
N ALA A 16 -9.38 -1.66 -18.03
CA ALA A 16 -10.77 -2.04 -17.76
C ALA A 16 -11.75 -0.85 -17.85
N PHE A 17 -11.36 0.34 -17.37
CA PHE A 17 -12.28 1.46 -17.19
C PHE A 17 -11.98 2.67 -18.07
N GLN A 18 -10.83 2.70 -18.76
CA GLN A 18 -10.36 3.83 -19.57
C GLN A 18 -10.29 5.15 -18.79
N ILE A 19 -10.08 5.07 -17.47
CA ILE A 19 -10.00 6.21 -16.54
C ILE A 19 -8.62 6.22 -15.89
N SER A 20 -8.02 7.42 -15.76
CA SER A 20 -6.75 7.63 -15.08
C SER A 20 -6.76 8.91 -14.25
N PHE A 21 -5.88 8.98 -13.24
CA PHE A 21 -5.74 10.13 -12.35
C PHE A 21 -4.29 10.67 -12.35
N PRO A 22 -3.75 11.11 -13.50
CA PRO A 22 -2.31 11.37 -13.67
C PRO A 22 -1.76 12.44 -12.71
N SER A 23 -2.58 13.43 -12.35
CA SER A 23 -2.21 14.50 -11.41
C SER A 23 -1.88 13.98 -10.00
N ILE A 24 -2.38 12.80 -9.63
CA ILE A 24 -2.27 12.23 -8.27
C ILE A 24 -1.54 10.87 -8.31
N ILE A 25 -1.96 10.00 -9.23
CA ILE A 25 -1.49 8.64 -9.43
C ILE A 25 -0.63 8.60 -10.69
N HIS A 26 0.67 8.74 -10.48
CA HIS A 26 1.70 8.62 -11.52
C HIS A 26 2.89 7.82 -10.97
N PHE A 27 3.80 7.43 -11.85
CA PHE A 27 4.91 6.53 -11.53
C PHE A 27 5.69 6.94 -10.26
N ILE A 28 6.04 8.22 -10.14
CA ILE A 28 6.81 8.75 -9.01
C ILE A 28 6.00 8.62 -7.70
N SER A 29 4.75 9.09 -7.69
CA SER A 29 3.83 9.00 -6.54
C SER A 29 3.65 7.55 -6.07
N ILE A 30 3.32 6.63 -6.99
CA ILE A 30 3.16 5.19 -6.68
C ILE A 30 4.44 4.61 -6.09
N SER A 31 5.58 4.90 -6.72
CA SER A 31 6.88 4.36 -6.30
C SER A 31 7.29 4.88 -4.94
N ALA A 32 7.17 6.19 -4.71
CA ALA A 32 7.52 6.83 -3.46
C ALA A 32 6.66 6.30 -2.31
N ALA A 33 5.34 6.23 -2.48
CA ALA A 33 4.42 5.71 -1.46
C ALA A 33 4.70 4.23 -1.14
N SER A 34 4.93 3.40 -2.17
CA SER A 34 5.22 1.98 -1.99
C SER A 34 6.56 1.73 -1.30
N ILE A 35 7.60 2.50 -1.64
CA ILE A 35 8.92 2.38 -1.02
C ILE A 35 8.86 2.87 0.42
N ALA A 36 8.25 4.04 0.66
CA ALA A 36 8.16 4.62 2.00
C ALA A 36 7.39 3.70 2.97
N SER A 37 6.24 3.16 2.54
CA SER A 37 5.46 2.23 3.35
C SER A 37 6.21 0.95 3.68
N CYS A 38 6.89 0.33 2.70
CA CYS A 38 7.74 -0.83 2.94
C CYS A 38 8.89 -0.51 3.91
N LEU A 39 9.56 0.63 3.77
CA LEU A 39 10.64 1.03 4.69
C LEU A 39 10.14 1.20 6.12
N VAL A 40 9.02 1.90 6.32
CA VAL A 40 8.40 2.07 7.64
C VAL A 40 8.00 0.73 8.25
N ALA A 41 7.46 -0.18 7.44
CA ALA A 41 7.04 -1.49 7.93
C ALA A 41 8.26 -2.38 8.28
N VAL A 42 9.35 -2.34 7.51
CA VAL A 42 10.59 -3.05 7.83
C VAL A 42 11.25 -2.49 9.09
N THR A 43 11.31 -1.18 9.26
CA THR A 43 11.85 -0.57 10.49
C THR A 43 10.98 -0.92 11.69
N GLY A 44 9.65 -0.87 11.56
CA GLY A 44 8.71 -1.30 12.59
C GLY A 44 8.88 -2.76 12.98
N TYR A 45 9.04 -3.66 11.99
CA TYR A 45 9.29 -5.08 12.23
C TYR A 45 10.58 -5.31 13.00
N THR A 46 11.69 -4.74 12.54
CA THR A 46 13.00 -4.91 13.19
C THR A 46 13.03 -4.37 14.61
N LEU A 47 12.37 -3.23 14.87
CA LEU A 47 12.23 -2.68 16.22
C LEU A 47 11.42 -3.61 17.12
N LEU A 48 10.27 -4.10 16.64
CA LEU A 48 9.39 -4.94 17.42
C LEU A 48 10.02 -6.30 17.74
N GLN A 49 10.80 -6.85 16.81
CA GLN A 49 11.56 -8.08 17.05
C GLN A 49 12.65 -7.92 18.11
N ARG A 50 13.25 -6.72 18.23
CA ARG A 50 14.20 -6.42 19.32
C ARG A 50 13.51 -6.28 20.67
N LEU A 51 12.31 -5.70 20.70
CA LEU A 51 11.57 -5.45 21.94
C LEU A 51 10.83 -6.70 22.46
N LEU A 52 10.26 -7.51 21.57
CA LEU A 52 9.39 -8.64 21.90
C LEU A 52 9.74 -9.89 21.07
N PRO A 53 10.94 -10.49 21.22
CA PRO A 53 11.42 -11.55 20.33
C PRO A 53 10.54 -12.82 20.32
N LYS A 54 9.77 -13.07 21.38
CA LYS A 54 8.88 -14.23 21.47
C LYS A 54 7.56 -14.06 20.70
N TYR A 55 7.05 -12.84 20.60
CA TYR A 55 5.73 -12.55 20.03
C TYR A 55 5.77 -11.52 18.88
N GLY A 56 6.97 -11.07 18.50
CA GLY A 56 7.19 -9.95 17.59
C GLY A 56 6.51 -10.13 16.25
N ASP A 57 6.48 -11.35 15.69
CA ASP A 57 5.83 -11.59 14.40
C ASP A 57 4.31 -11.43 14.44
N ILE A 58 3.66 -12.05 15.43
CA ILE A 58 2.21 -12.02 15.54
C ILE A 58 1.76 -10.59 15.83
N ILE A 59 2.45 -9.90 16.75
CA ILE A 59 2.13 -8.52 17.09
C ILE A 59 2.40 -7.61 15.89
N PHE A 60 3.51 -7.79 15.17
CA PHE A 60 3.82 -7.01 13.98
C PHE A 60 2.75 -7.20 12.89
N ASN A 61 2.41 -8.45 12.57
CA ASN A 61 1.43 -8.74 11.53
C ASN A 61 0.05 -8.19 11.89
N PHE A 62 -0.31 -8.23 13.17
CA PHE A 62 -1.55 -7.64 13.69
C PHE A 62 -1.54 -6.11 13.54
N ILE A 63 -0.48 -5.44 14.00
CA ILE A 63 -0.32 -3.99 13.87
C ILE A 63 -0.31 -3.57 12.40
N LEU A 64 0.45 -4.27 11.55
CA LEU A 64 0.55 -3.97 10.11
C LEU A 64 -0.81 -4.10 9.44
N SER A 65 -1.58 -5.14 9.77
CA SER A 65 -2.95 -5.31 9.25
C SER A 65 -3.86 -4.15 9.66
N ILE A 66 -3.81 -3.71 10.93
CA ILE A 66 -4.57 -2.56 11.41
C ILE A 66 -4.15 -1.28 10.69
N ILE A 67 -2.84 -1.02 10.56
CA ILE A 67 -2.32 0.17 9.89
C ILE A 67 -2.71 0.16 8.41
N THR A 68 -2.68 -0.98 7.73
CA THR A 68 -3.13 -1.11 6.34
C THR A 68 -4.60 -0.73 6.21
N ILE A 69 -5.48 -1.25 7.08
CA ILE A 69 -6.90 -0.88 7.08
C ILE A 69 -7.08 0.61 7.42
N ALA A 70 -6.37 1.12 8.42
CA ALA A 70 -6.43 2.54 8.79
C ALA A 70 -5.97 3.45 7.64
N SER A 71 -4.99 3.01 6.85
CA SER A 71 -4.48 3.78 5.72
C SER A 71 -5.52 4.00 4.61
N LEU A 72 -6.57 3.17 4.56
CA LEU A 72 -7.69 3.32 3.61
C LEU A 72 -8.50 4.61 3.85
N VAL A 73 -8.42 5.19 5.06
CA VAL A 73 -9.04 6.49 5.35
C VAL A 73 -8.45 7.58 4.46
N MET A 74 -7.17 7.48 4.09
CA MET A 74 -6.49 8.48 3.27
C MET A 74 -7.14 8.64 1.87
N PRO A 75 -7.27 7.60 1.04
CA PRO A 75 -7.96 7.73 -0.24
C PRO A 75 -9.45 8.05 -0.12
N LEU A 76 -10.13 7.58 0.94
CA LEU A 76 -11.55 7.89 1.17
C LEU A 76 -11.81 9.35 1.56
N SER A 77 -10.83 10.01 2.18
CA SER A 77 -10.93 11.42 2.61
C SER A 77 -10.23 12.39 1.66
N PHE A 78 -9.61 11.88 0.59
CA PHE A 78 -8.87 12.71 -0.37
C PHE A 78 -9.81 13.61 -1.17
N ARG A 79 -9.50 14.91 -1.20
CA ARG A 79 -10.27 15.89 -1.98
C ARG A 79 -9.74 15.94 -3.41
N LEU A 80 -10.52 15.42 -4.34
CA LEU A 80 -10.17 15.45 -5.76
C LEU A 80 -10.37 16.85 -6.35
N PRO A 81 -9.59 17.21 -7.39
CA PRO A 81 -9.87 18.39 -8.21
C PRO A 81 -11.29 18.35 -8.80
N LEU A 82 -11.92 19.52 -8.93
CA LEU A 82 -13.32 19.66 -9.36
C LEU A 82 -13.56 19.27 -10.84
N ASP A 83 -12.48 19.17 -11.62
CA ASP A 83 -12.45 18.82 -13.04
C ASP A 83 -12.35 17.30 -13.29
N VAL A 84 -12.26 16.48 -12.24
CA VAL A 84 -12.16 15.03 -12.36
C VAL A 84 -13.52 14.40 -12.67
N SER A 85 -13.61 13.74 -13.82
CA SER A 85 -14.75 12.88 -14.17
C SER A 85 -14.73 11.57 -13.38
N PHE A 86 -15.89 11.14 -12.87
CA PHE A 86 -16.06 9.88 -12.12
C PHE A 86 -15.16 9.77 -10.86
N PRO A 87 -15.26 10.71 -9.91
CA PRO A 87 -14.42 10.76 -8.71
C PRO A 87 -14.50 9.48 -7.84
N GLU A 88 -15.62 8.76 -7.89
CA GLU A 88 -15.83 7.48 -7.21
C GLU A 88 -14.88 6.37 -7.68
N MET A 89 -14.31 6.50 -8.88
CA MET A 89 -13.34 5.55 -9.42
C MET A 89 -11.95 5.71 -8.80
N PHE A 90 -11.69 6.81 -8.08
CA PHE A 90 -10.40 7.02 -7.43
C PHE A 90 -10.20 6.08 -6.22
N PRO A 91 -11.11 6.02 -5.22
CA PRO A 91 -10.99 5.03 -4.14
C PRO A 91 -10.94 3.58 -4.66
N ALA A 92 -11.71 3.25 -5.70
CA ALA A 92 -11.71 1.92 -6.29
C ALA A 92 -10.33 1.54 -6.88
N LEU A 93 -9.59 2.49 -7.44
CA LEU A 93 -8.20 2.31 -7.88
C LEU A 93 -7.23 2.23 -6.70
N THR A 94 -7.31 3.18 -5.76
CA THR A 94 -6.27 3.38 -4.76
C THR A 94 -6.37 2.44 -3.57
N LEU A 95 -7.58 2.03 -3.15
CA LEU A 95 -7.76 1.17 -1.97
C LEU A 95 -6.98 -0.16 -2.11
N PRO A 96 -7.03 -0.91 -3.23
CA PRO A 96 -6.20 -2.08 -3.43
C PRO A 96 -4.69 -1.81 -3.29
N MET A 97 -4.21 -0.65 -3.77
CA MET A 97 -2.79 -0.31 -3.72
C MET A 97 -2.23 -0.23 -2.30
N HIS A 98 -3.06 0.17 -1.32
CA HIS A 98 -2.66 0.26 0.08
C HIS A 98 -2.39 -1.10 0.75
N PHE A 99 -2.93 -2.20 0.20
CA PHE A 99 -2.68 -3.54 0.71
C PHE A 99 -1.35 -4.13 0.22
N PHE A 100 -0.84 -3.68 -0.93
CA PHE A 100 0.34 -4.27 -1.56
C PHE A 100 1.63 -4.22 -0.72
N PRO A 101 1.91 -3.17 0.08
CA PRO A 101 3.06 -3.18 1.01
C PRO A 101 2.96 -4.29 2.06
N ALA A 102 1.78 -4.46 2.68
CA ALA A 102 1.58 -5.51 3.67
C ALA A 102 1.64 -6.91 3.06
N MET A 103 0.99 -7.10 1.90
CA MET A 103 1.08 -8.34 1.14
C MET A 103 2.54 -8.67 0.78
N ALA A 104 3.32 -7.67 0.32
CA ALA A 104 4.73 -7.88 0.00
C ALA A 104 5.52 -8.38 1.21
N LEU A 105 5.27 -7.84 2.40
CA LEU A 105 5.94 -8.32 3.60
C LEU A 105 5.47 -9.71 3.99
N PHE A 106 4.17 -9.97 4.03
CA PHE A 106 3.67 -11.31 4.39
C PHE A 106 4.13 -12.40 3.43
N THR A 107 4.27 -12.09 2.13
CA THR A 107 4.76 -13.05 1.13
C THR A 107 6.28 -13.23 1.19
N LEU A 108 7.04 -12.15 1.41
CA LEU A 108 8.51 -12.21 1.37
C LEU A 108 9.14 -12.58 2.72
N GLN A 109 8.50 -12.25 3.84
CA GLN A 109 9.02 -12.51 5.18
C GLN A 109 9.40 -13.98 5.41
N PRO A 110 8.62 -14.99 4.98
CA PRO A 110 9.01 -16.39 5.10
C PRO A 110 10.33 -16.75 4.39
N LEU A 111 10.70 -16.06 3.31
CA LEU A 111 11.92 -16.35 2.55
C LEU A 111 13.20 -15.94 3.29
N PHE A 112 13.09 -14.98 4.20
CA PHE A 112 14.23 -14.44 4.94
C PHE A 112 14.33 -15.02 6.36
N ARG A 113 13.38 -15.85 6.75
CA ARG A 113 13.39 -16.58 8.01
C ARG A 113 13.95 -17.99 7.77
N LYS A 114 15.04 -18.31 8.45
CA LYS A 114 15.52 -19.69 8.57
C LYS A 114 14.74 -20.42 9.64
#